data_AF-A0A016WF48-F1
#
_entry.id   AF-A0A016WF48-F1
#
_cell.length_a   1.000
_cell.length_b   1.000
_cell.length_c   1.000
_cell.angle_alpha   90.00
_cell.angle_beta   90.00
_cell.angle_gamma   90.00
#
_symmetry.space_group_name_H-M   'P 1'
#
loop_
_entity.id
_entity.type
_entity.pdbx_description
1 polymer ?
#
loop_
_entity_poly.entity_id
_entity_poly.type
_entity_poly.pdbx_seq_one_letter_code
_entity_poly.pdbx_strand_id
1 'polypeptide(L)'
;MNELGKANRKVNDACADLKKLRNMRQTVLFIIEYGIAWIHMEKNLSDRALIKANLFQLLHRYEEVISMIDYQRSNFNDSVGSLNSSVQKTIEMIKRYV
;
A
#
# COMPACT_ATOMS: atom_id res chain seq x y z
N MET A 1 22.81 13.21 -28.46
CA MET A 1 22.00 12.04 -28.03
C MET A 1 20.63 12.16 -28.66
N ASN A 2 20.33 11.30 -29.64
CA ASN A 2 19.10 11.26 -30.43
C ASN A 2 17.85 11.23 -29.51
N GLU A 3 16.78 11.96 -29.87
CA GLU A 3 15.48 11.98 -29.18
C GLU A 3 14.91 10.57 -28.92
N LEU A 4 15.16 9.61 -29.83
CA LEU A 4 14.82 8.20 -29.66
C LEU A 4 15.50 7.59 -28.42
N GLY A 5 16.76 7.95 -28.16
CA GLY A 5 17.52 7.51 -26.99
C GLY A 5 17.10 8.19 -25.68
N LYS A 6 16.40 9.33 -25.75
CA LYS A 6 15.73 9.95 -24.59
C LYS A 6 14.39 9.26 -24.34
N ALA A 7 13.61 9.00 -25.38
CA ALA A 7 12.35 8.26 -25.29
C ALA A 7 12.55 6.85 -24.72
N ASN A 8 13.56 6.11 -25.20
CA ASN A 8 13.88 4.78 -24.67
C ASN A 8 14.23 4.82 -23.17
N ARG A 9 14.96 5.84 -22.72
CA ARG A 9 15.24 6.03 -21.28
C ARG A 9 13.97 6.27 -20.47
N LYS A 10 13.08 7.15 -20.95
CA LYS A 10 11.78 7.38 -20.29
C LYS A 10 10.94 6.10 -20.17
N VAL A 11 10.95 5.24 -21.19
CA VAL A 11 10.27 3.94 -21.15
C VAL A 11 10.90 3.01 -20.10
N ASN A 12 12.24 2.96 -20.04
CA ASN A 12 12.94 2.15 -19.04
C ASN A 12 12.69 2.64 -17.62
N ASP A 13 12.67 3.97 -17.40
CA ASP A 13 12.37 4.58 -16.11
C ASP A 13 10.92 4.25 -15.68
N ALA A 14 9.96 4.40 -16.59
CA ALA A 14 8.57 4.02 -16.35
C ALA A 14 8.43 2.51 -16.01
N CYS A 15 9.16 1.63 -16.68
CA CYS A 15 9.21 0.20 -16.35
C CYS A 15 9.73 -0.06 -14.93
N ALA A 16 10.71 0.71 -14.45
CA ALA A 16 11.22 0.60 -13.09
C ALA A 16 10.17 1.06 -12.06
N ASP A 17 9.45 2.14 -12.34
CA ASP A 17 8.40 2.66 -11.45
C ASP A 17 7.18 1.73 -11.41
N LEU A 18 6.82 1.09 -12.53
CA LEU A 18 5.80 0.04 -12.55
C LEU A 18 6.17 -1.16 -11.67
N LYS A 19 7.46 -1.54 -11.61
CA LYS A 19 7.93 -2.58 -10.68
C LYS A 19 7.76 -2.15 -9.22
N LYS A 20 8.08 -0.89 -8.90
CA LYS A 20 7.87 -0.36 -7.53
C LYS A 20 6.39 -0.38 -7.15
N LEU A 21 5.48 0.02 -8.05
CA LEU A 21 4.04 -0.05 -7.83
C LEU A 21 3.54 -1.49 -7.61
N ARG A 22 4.06 -2.44 -8.41
CA ARG A 22 3.76 -3.86 -8.23
C ARG A 22 4.24 -4.39 -6.88
N ASN A 23 5.44 -4.03 -6.46
CA ASN A 23 6.00 -4.43 -5.17
C ASN A 23 5.16 -3.83 -4.03
N MET A 24 4.79 -2.55 -4.12
CA MET A 24 3.92 -1.89 -3.14
C MET A 24 2.58 -2.62 -3.00
N ARG A 25 1.95 -3.00 -4.12
CA ARG A 25 0.73 -3.83 -4.13
C ARG A 25 0.92 -5.13 -3.34
N GLN A 26 1.98 -5.88 -3.64
CA GLN A 26 2.25 -7.15 -2.97
C GLN A 26 2.48 -6.96 -1.47
N THR A 27 3.24 -5.95 -1.07
CA THR A 27 3.53 -5.66 0.34
C THR A 27 2.28 -5.25 1.12
N VAL A 28 1.44 -4.38 0.56
CA VAL A 28 0.21 -3.93 1.25
C VAL A 28 -0.77 -5.09 1.43
N LEU A 29 -0.98 -5.91 0.39
CA LEU A 29 -1.82 -7.10 0.49
C LEU A 29 -1.28 -8.10 1.51
N PHE A 30 0.03 -8.34 1.53
CA PHE A 30 0.67 -9.19 2.52
C PHE A 30 0.39 -8.70 3.96
N ILE A 31 0.52 -7.40 4.23
CA ILE A 31 0.24 -6.81 5.56
C ILE A 31 -1.23 -7.04 5.94
N ILE A 32 -2.16 -6.85 5.01
CA ILE A 32 -3.59 -7.01 5.26
C ILE A 32 -3.92 -8.48 5.54
N GLU A 33 -3.52 -9.39 4.65
CA GLU A 33 -3.79 -10.82 4.77
C GLU A 33 -3.16 -11.41 6.03
N TYR A 34 -1.89 -11.11 6.26
CA TYR A 34 -1.18 -11.57 7.45
C TYR A 34 -1.79 -10.99 8.73
N GLY A 35 -2.11 -9.69 8.74
CA GLY A 35 -2.73 -9.03 9.89
C GLY A 35 -4.10 -9.62 10.23
N ILE A 36 -4.92 -9.91 9.22
CA ILE A 36 -6.22 -10.56 9.40
C ILE A 36 -6.03 -11.99 9.92
N ALA A 37 -5.09 -12.75 9.38
CA ALA A 37 -4.81 -14.11 9.85
C ALA A 37 -4.35 -14.11 11.31
N TRP A 38 -3.40 -13.23 11.66
CA TRP A 38 -2.89 -13.07 13.02
C TRP A 38 -3.99 -12.70 14.01
N ILE A 39 -4.88 -11.76 13.66
CA ILE A 39 -6.06 -11.39 14.47
C ILE A 39 -6.94 -12.59 14.81
N HIS A 40 -7.15 -13.52 13.87
CA HIS A 40 -7.97 -14.71 14.10
C HIS A 40 -7.25 -15.75 14.96
N MET A 41 -5.92 -15.81 14.88
CA MET A 41 -5.09 -16.75 15.66
C MET A 41 -4.87 -16.28 17.11
N GLU A 42 -4.76 -14.97 17.35
CA GLU A 42 -4.45 -14.42 18.67
C GLU A 42 -5.67 -14.40 19.59
N LYS A 43 -5.66 -15.20 20.66
CA LYS A 43 -6.82 -15.43 21.53
C LYS A 43 -7.07 -14.31 22.54
N ASN A 44 -6.03 -13.55 22.91
CA ASN A 44 -6.08 -12.56 23.99
C ASN A 44 -5.90 -11.12 23.50
N LEU A 45 -6.43 -10.80 22.31
CA LEU A 45 -6.30 -9.47 21.71
C LEU A 45 -7.48 -8.57 22.10
N SER A 46 -7.30 -7.72 23.11
CA SER A 46 -8.33 -6.76 23.57
C SER A 46 -8.81 -5.81 22.47
N ASP A 47 -7.90 -5.39 21.59
CA ASP A 47 -8.15 -4.40 20.55
C ASP A 47 -8.44 -5.00 19.18
N ARG A 48 -8.91 -6.26 19.16
CA ARG A 48 -9.18 -7.02 17.94
C ARG A 48 -10.05 -6.28 16.93
N ALA A 49 -11.13 -5.66 17.39
CA ALA A 49 -12.06 -4.92 16.54
C ALA A 49 -11.39 -3.68 15.92
N LEU A 50 -10.58 -2.96 16.70
CA LEU A 50 -9.88 -1.77 16.26
C LEU A 50 -8.81 -2.10 15.20
N ILE A 51 -8.00 -3.14 15.45
CA ILE A 51 -6.95 -3.55 14.50
C ILE A 51 -7.61 -4.06 13.21
N LYS A 52 -8.69 -4.85 13.31
CA LYS A 52 -9.47 -5.31 12.14
C LYS A 52 -10.01 -4.13 11.32
N ALA A 53 -10.58 -3.11 11.98
CA ALA A 53 -11.07 -1.92 11.30
C ALA A 53 -9.95 -1.15 10.57
N ASN A 54 -8.77 -1.02 11.17
CA ASN A 54 -7.62 -0.39 10.52
C ASN A 54 -7.12 -1.17 9.30
N LEU A 55 -7.09 -2.50 9.35
CA LEU A 55 -6.73 -3.33 8.20
C LEU A 55 -7.73 -3.19 7.05
N PHE A 56 -9.03 -3.11 7.33
CA PHE A 56 -10.05 -2.83 6.30
C PHE A 56 -9.91 -1.42 5.72
N GLN A 57 -9.63 -0.42 6.55
CA GLN A 57 -9.36 0.93 6.05
C GLN A 57 -8.11 0.98 5.18
N LEU A 58 -7.07 0.21 5.53
CA LEU A 58 -5.86 0.10 4.73
C LEU A 58 -6.14 -0.52 3.35
N LEU A 59 -6.97 -1.57 3.30
CA LEU A 59 -7.43 -2.16 2.04
C LEU A 59 -8.17 -1.14 1.18
N HIS A 60 -9.12 -0.40 1.78
CA HIS A 60 -9.90 0.59 1.04
C HIS A 60 -9.04 1.72 0.46
N ARG A 61 -8.10 2.26 1.25
CA ARG A 61 -7.15 3.29 0.76
C ARG A 61 -6.25 2.76 -0.36
N TYR A 62 -5.87 1.49 -0.28
CA TYR A 62 -5.10 0.85 -1.34
C TYR A 62 -5.91 0.74 -2.64
N GLU A 63 -7.18 0.33 -2.55
CA GLU A 63 -8.11 0.30 -3.71
C GLU A 63 -8.30 1.69 -4.33
N GLU A 64 -8.40 2.74 -3.51
CA GLU A 64 -8.47 4.12 -3.98
C GLU A 64 -7.22 4.50 -4.77
N VAL A 65 -6.02 4.20 -4.26
CA VAL A 65 -4.74 4.50 -4.96
C VAL A 65 -4.67 3.77 -6.30
N ILE A 66 -5.11 2.50 -6.38
CA ILE A 66 -5.16 1.77 -7.65
C ILE A 66 -6.14 2.43 -8.63
N SER A 67 -7.33 2.81 -8.17
CA SER A 67 -8.28 3.51 -9.02
C SER A 67 -7.71 4.83 -9.56
N MET A 68 -6.90 5.55 -8.78
CA MET A 68 -6.28 6.80 -9.24
C MET A 68 -5.23 6.58 -10.33
N ILE A 69 -4.54 5.44 -10.33
CA ILE A 69 -3.63 5.04 -11.40
C ILE A 69 -4.43 4.75 -12.67
N ASP A 70 -5.51 3.98 -12.55
CA ASP A 70 -6.35 3.58 -13.68
C ASP A 70 -7.08 4.78 -14.31
N TYR A 71 -7.48 5.76 -13.50
CA TYR A 71 -8.22 6.96 -13.93
C TYR A 71 -7.38 8.24 -14.03
N GLN A 72 -6.05 8.16 -13.93
CA GLN A 72 -5.10 9.30 -14.03
C GLN A 72 -5.50 10.53 -13.19
N ARG A 73 -5.90 10.32 -11.93
CA ARG A 73 -6.32 11.44 -11.07
C ARG A 73 -5.13 12.28 -10.61
N SER A 74 -5.29 13.59 -10.61
CA SER A 74 -4.22 14.57 -10.33
C SER A 74 -3.69 14.54 -8.90
N ASN A 75 -4.40 13.91 -7.96
CA ASN A 75 -4.05 13.80 -6.54
C ASN A 75 -3.39 12.46 -6.15
N PHE A 76 -2.83 11.75 -7.13
CA PHE A 76 -2.18 10.45 -6.91
C PHE A 76 -1.10 10.50 -5.83
N ASN A 77 -0.20 11.49 -5.87
CA ASN A 77 0.92 11.61 -4.94
C ASN A 77 0.47 11.81 -3.48
N ASP A 78 -0.56 12.65 -3.27
CA ASP A 78 -1.12 12.89 -1.93
C ASP A 78 -1.75 11.62 -1.36
N SER A 79 -2.39 10.83 -2.22
CA SER A 79 -3.06 9.58 -1.83
C SER A 79 -2.04 8.48 -1.51
N VAL A 80 -0.95 8.39 -2.26
CA VAL A 80 0.20 7.53 -1.91
C VAL A 80 0.82 7.94 -0.56
N GLY A 81 0.98 9.24 -0.31
CA GLY A 81 1.46 9.76 0.97
C GLY A 81 0.55 9.35 2.14
N SER A 82 -0.76 9.54 1.98
CA SER A 82 -1.79 9.16 2.97
C SER A 82 -1.80 7.65 3.25
N LEU A 83 -1.64 6.82 2.20
CA LEU A 83 -1.52 5.38 2.33
C LEU A 83 -0.27 5.00 3.15
N ASN A 84 0.88 5.62 2.85
CA ASN A 84 2.12 5.34 3.57
C ASN A 84 2.01 5.67 5.07
N SER A 85 1.38 6.79 5.43
CA SER A 85 1.12 7.14 6.82
C SER A 85 0.18 6.13 7.52
N SER A 86 -0.82 5.61 6.82
CA SER A 86 -1.71 4.56 7.35
C SER A 86 -0.98 3.24 7.59
N VAL A 87 -0.09 2.84 6.68
CA VAL A 87 0.75 1.65 6.84
C VAL A 87 1.60 1.77 8.11
N GLN A 88 2.32 2.89 8.27
CA GLN A 88 3.17 3.11 9.44
C GLN A 88 2.39 3.04 10.75
N LYS A 89 1.24 3.73 10.83
CA LYS A 89 0.38 3.69 12.02
C LYS A 89 -0.11 2.27 12.34
N THR A 90 -0.50 1.52 11.33
CA THR A 90 -0.99 0.14 11.50
C THR A 90 0.13 -0.77 12.03
N ILE A 91 1.35 -0.63 11.49
CA ILE A 91 2.54 -1.36 11.96
C ILE A 91 2.85 -1.00 13.42
N GLU A 92 2.84 0.28 13.78
CA GLU A 92 3.09 0.73 15.15
C GLU A 92 2.05 0.19 16.14
N MET A 93 0.79 0.11 15.72
CA MET A 93 -0.26 -0.50 16.55
C MET A 93 0.01 -1.99 16.78
N ILE A 94 0.29 -2.76 15.72
CA ILE A 94 0.55 -4.20 15.84
C ILE A 94 1.78 -4.46 16.74
N LYS A 95 2.84 -3.67 16.59
CA LYS A 95 4.06 -3.77 17.42
C LYS A 95 3.83 -3.60 18.92
N ARG A 96 2.71 -3.00 19.37
CA ARG A 96 2.41 -2.87 20.80
C ARG A 96 1.95 -4.18 21.43
N TYR A 97 1.62 -5.18 20.62
CA TYR A 97 1.05 -6.46 21.05
C TYR A 97 1.87 -7.68 20.64
N VAL A 98 3.03 -7.47 19.98
CA VAL A 98 4.02 -8.49 19.61
C VAL A 98 5.24 -8.31 20.49
#